data_AF-E8T3J8-F1
#
_entry.id   AF-E8T3J8-F1
#
_cell.length_a   1.000
_cell.length_b   1.000
_cell.length_c   1.000
_cell.angle_alpha   90.00
_cell.angle_beta   90.00
_cell.angle_gamma   90.00
#
_symmetry.space_group_name_H-M   'P 1'
#
loop_
_entity.id
_entity.type
_entity.pdbx_description
1 polymer ?
#
loop_
_entity_poly.entity_id
_entity_poly.type
_entity_poly.pdbx_seq_one_letter_code
_entity_poly.pdbx_strand_id
1 'polypeptide(L)'
;MGRRSDGVVYYKVRCPGGREITVPILFSFKGEESEEGVVATSFSPPGIVEILKKRQFFLIKENSRRRTVLVKGKVKWCKGNSCLFQLDEEVIEEKRFYERFVFCPEELGEFELHLKNGERIPVKVLDISMSGIKLLVERYGEKVSAGETLLLTQETRFLTVKVVRVEREKRGAVVGCKIVNTNFNLIGFIINRYIERVAQILESFSRST
;
A
#
# COMPACT_ATOMS: atom_id res chain seq x y z
N MET A 1 29.25 0.69 -13.71
CA MET A 1 28.65 0.95 -12.37
C MET A 1 27.16 1.13 -12.59
N GLY A 2 26.38 0.06 -12.39
CA GLY A 2 24.95 0.07 -12.64
C GLY A 2 24.19 1.13 -11.85
N ARG A 3 23.19 1.73 -12.50
CA ARG A 3 22.33 2.76 -11.92
C ARG A 3 21.30 2.09 -11.01
N ARG A 4 21.05 2.68 -9.84
CA ARG A 4 19.93 2.26 -9.00
C ARG A 4 18.62 2.54 -9.75
N SER A 5 17.78 1.51 -9.85
CA SER A 5 16.44 1.59 -10.41
C SER A 5 15.45 1.07 -9.38
N ASP A 6 14.26 1.66 -9.36
CA ASP A 6 13.17 1.27 -8.47
C ASP A 6 12.00 0.71 -9.27
N GLY A 7 11.20 -0.15 -8.66
CA GLY A 7 10.00 -0.72 -9.27
C GLY A 7 8.94 -1.09 -8.24
N VAL A 8 7.81 -1.57 -8.74
CA VAL A 8 6.73 -2.16 -7.94
C VAL A 8 6.26 -3.46 -8.57
N VAL A 9 5.89 -4.41 -7.71
CA VAL A 9 5.07 -5.56 -8.10
C VAL A 9 3.82 -5.57 -7.23
N TYR A 10 2.67 -5.83 -7.82
CA TYR A 10 1.40 -5.88 -7.09
C TYR A 10 1.08 -7.31 -6.68
N TYR A 11 0.80 -7.49 -5.38
CA TYR A 11 0.53 -8.80 -4.80
C TYR A 11 -0.86 -8.82 -4.16
N LYS A 12 -1.69 -9.79 -4.54
CA LYS A 12 -3.02 -9.98 -3.95
C LYS A 12 -2.90 -10.76 -2.66
N VAL A 13 -3.45 -10.21 -1.58
CA VAL A 13 -3.50 -10.84 -0.25
C VAL A 13 -4.96 -10.99 0.15
N ARG A 14 -5.31 -12.14 0.74
CA ARG A 14 -6.60 -12.35 1.39
C ARG A 14 -6.45 -12.08 2.88
N CYS A 15 -7.15 -11.07 3.38
CA CYS A 15 -7.20 -10.70 4.79
C CYS A 15 -7.92 -11.78 5.62
N PRO A 16 -7.64 -11.88 6.94
CA PRO A 16 -8.34 -12.79 7.83
C PRO A 16 -9.87 -12.69 7.76
N GLY A 17 -10.42 -11.47 7.62
CA GLY A 17 -11.85 -11.25 7.39
C GLY A 17 -12.38 -11.62 5.99
N GLY A 18 -11.59 -12.32 5.17
CA GLY A 18 -11.97 -12.80 3.84
C GLY A 18 -11.85 -11.79 2.70
N ARG A 19 -11.65 -10.50 3.01
CA ARG A 19 -11.46 -9.43 2.02
C ARG A 19 -10.15 -9.62 1.26
N GLU A 20 -10.17 -9.37 -0.04
CA GLU A 20 -8.94 -9.30 -0.84
C GLU A 20 -8.45 -7.86 -0.97
N ILE A 21 -7.14 -7.68 -0.84
CA ILE A 21 -6.45 -6.42 -1.06
C ILE A 21 -5.28 -6.63 -2.03
N THR A 22 -4.91 -5.56 -2.74
CA THR A 22 -3.73 -5.57 -3.60
C THR A 22 -2.66 -4.70 -2.95
N VAL A 23 -1.58 -5.34 -2.49
CA VAL A 23 -0.45 -4.69 -1.82
C VAL A 23 0.62 -4.35 -2.86
N PRO A 24 1.02 -3.07 -3.00
CA PRO A 24 2.16 -2.70 -3.83
C PRO A 24 3.45 -3.05 -3.10
N ILE A 25 4.27 -3.96 -3.63
CA ILE A 25 5.59 -4.27 -3.09
C ILE A 25 6.64 -3.48 -3.87
N LEU A 26 7.12 -2.41 -3.25
CA LEU A 26 8.21 -1.59 -3.78
C LEU A 26 9.53 -2.36 -3.69
N PHE A 27 10.32 -2.27 -4.75
CA PHE A 27 11.65 -2.87 -4.81
C PHE A 27 12.65 -1.98 -5.52
N SER A 28 13.93 -2.26 -5.32
CA SER A 28 15.04 -1.57 -5.98
C SER A 28 16.15 -2.55 -6.33
N PHE A 29 16.96 -2.19 -7.32
CA PHE A 29 18.06 -3.00 -7.81
C PHE A 29 19.12 -2.10 -8.48
N LYS A 30 20.31 -2.65 -8.72
CA LYS A 30 21.31 -2.06 -9.61
C LYS A 30 21.12 -2.62 -11.01
N GLY A 31 20.87 -1.74 -11.98
CA GLY A 31 20.61 -2.09 -13.37
C GLY A 31 21.71 -1.62 -14.32
N GLU A 32 22.05 -2.45 -15.30
CA GLU A 32 22.85 -2.10 -16.47
C GLU A 32 22.04 -2.45 -17.73
N GLU A 33 21.93 -1.50 -18.66
CA GLU A 33 21.23 -1.72 -19.93
C GLU A 33 22.07 -2.65 -20.82
N SER A 34 21.37 -3.49 -21.58
CA SER A 34 21.92 -4.42 -22.57
C SER A 34 20.99 -4.44 -23.78
N GLU A 35 21.46 -4.97 -24.91
CA GLU A 35 20.64 -5.10 -26.12
C GLU A 35 19.35 -5.92 -25.88
N GLU A 36 19.39 -6.88 -24.94
CA GLU A 36 18.25 -7.74 -24.63
C GLU A 36 17.30 -7.20 -23.54
N GLY A 37 17.66 -6.10 -22.88
CA GLY A 37 16.91 -5.56 -21.74
C GLY A 37 17.82 -5.06 -20.61
N VAL A 38 17.36 -5.16 -19.36
CA VAL A 38 18.10 -4.66 -18.20
C VAL A 38 18.65 -5.80 -17.37
N VAL A 39 19.96 -5.86 -17.19
CA VAL A 39 20.61 -6.79 -16.25
C VAL A 39 20.53 -6.21 -14.85
N ALA A 40 19.77 -6.87 -13.98
CA ALA A 40 19.44 -6.43 -12.64
C ALA A 40 20.16 -7.27 -11.58
N THR A 41 20.75 -6.59 -10.58
CA THR A 41 21.48 -7.19 -9.45
C THR A 41 21.18 -6.45 -8.14
N SER A 42 21.64 -6.98 -7.00
CA SER A 42 21.53 -6.29 -5.69
C SER A 42 20.10 -5.87 -5.33
N PHE A 43 19.18 -6.82 -5.37
CA PHE A 43 17.76 -6.59 -5.10
C PHE A 43 17.47 -6.25 -3.65
N SER A 44 16.55 -5.31 -3.44
CA SER A 44 15.95 -4.98 -2.14
C SER A 44 14.44 -4.80 -2.30
N PRO A 45 13.60 -5.37 -1.43
CA PRO A 45 13.98 -6.19 -0.26
C PRO A 45 14.53 -7.58 -0.66
N PRO A 46 15.30 -8.26 0.21
CA PRO A 46 15.73 -9.64 -0.03
C PRO A 46 14.55 -10.58 -0.29
N GLY A 47 14.73 -11.56 -1.18
CA GLY A 47 13.67 -12.51 -1.57
C GLY A 47 12.68 -12.00 -2.62
N ILE A 48 12.69 -10.71 -2.97
CA ILE A 48 11.77 -10.14 -3.96
C ILE A 48 11.85 -10.82 -5.32
N VAL A 49 13.03 -11.31 -5.70
CA VAL A 49 13.29 -11.98 -6.99
C VAL A 49 12.35 -13.17 -7.19
N GLU A 50 12.01 -13.91 -6.13
CA GLU A 50 11.10 -15.07 -6.24
C GLU A 50 9.68 -14.66 -6.64
N ILE A 51 9.26 -13.46 -6.25
CA ILE A 51 7.99 -12.88 -6.69
C ILE A 51 8.11 -12.40 -8.14
N LEU A 52 9.19 -11.69 -8.49
CA LEU A 52 9.39 -11.13 -9.83
C LEU A 52 9.51 -12.22 -10.90
N LYS A 53 10.09 -13.38 -10.60
CA LYS A 53 10.16 -14.54 -11.50
C LYS A 53 8.79 -15.04 -11.95
N LYS A 54 7.77 -14.89 -11.11
CA LYS A 54 6.42 -15.45 -11.33
C LYS A 54 5.39 -14.40 -11.77
N ARG A 55 5.75 -13.10 -11.79
CA ARG A 55 4.81 -11.99 -11.97
C ARG A 55 5.37 -10.88 -12.83
N GLN A 56 4.48 -10.20 -13.53
CA GLN A 56 4.79 -8.91 -14.15
C GLN A 56 5.01 -7.85 -13.06
N PHE A 57 5.91 -6.93 -13.33
CA PHE A 57 6.22 -5.79 -12.48
C PHE A 57 6.31 -4.51 -13.30
N PHE A 58 6.45 -3.39 -12.62
CA PHE A 58 6.62 -2.09 -13.25
C PHE A 58 7.89 -1.42 -12.74
N LEU A 59 8.73 -0.93 -13.65
CA LEU A 59 9.87 -0.07 -13.33
C LEU A 59 9.45 1.39 -13.34
N ILE A 60 9.95 2.18 -12.40
CA ILE A 60 9.70 3.61 -12.33
C ILE A 60 10.73 4.32 -13.21
N LYS A 61 10.31 4.88 -14.33
CA LYS A 61 11.16 5.65 -15.25
C LYS A 61 11.30 7.11 -14.81
N GLU A 62 10.19 7.71 -14.38
CA GLU A 62 10.13 9.10 -13.93
C GLU A 62 9.20 9.19 -12.73
N ASN A 63 9.59 9.96 -11.71
CA ASN A 63 8.74 10.29 -10.59
C ASN A 63 8.74 11.80 -10.36
N SER A 64 7.65 12.45 -10.72
CA SER A 64 7.45 13.89 -10.53
C SER A 64 6.31 14.13 -9.52
N ARG A 65 6.17 15.36 -9.02
CA ARG A 65 5.08 15.73 -8.10
C ARG A 65 3.67 15.51 -8.67
N ARG A 66 3.52 15.32 -10.00
CA ARG A 66 2.22 15.22 -10.67
C ARG A 66 1.95 13.86 -11.32
N ARG A 67 3.01 13.09 -11.60
CA ARG A 67 2.93 11.82 -12.32
C ARG A 67 4.12 10.93 -12.00
N THR A 68 3.85 9.64 -11.93
CA THR A 68 4.83 8.56 -11.94
C THR A 68 4.68 7.81 -13.26
N VAL A 69 5.77 7.71 -14.02
CA VAL A 69 5.81 7.01 -15.31
C VAL A 69 6.37 5.61 -15.07
N LEU A 70 5.59 4.61 -15.42
CA LEU A 70 5.87 3.20 -15.18
C LEU A 70 6.08 2.48 -16.50
N VAL A 71 7.07 1.60 -16.56
CA VAL A 71 7.31 0.70 -17.69
C VAL A 71 7.16 -0.73 -17.23
N LYS A 72 6.32 -1.49 -17.94
CA LYS A 72 6.05 -2.87 -17.62
C LYS A 72 7.28 -3.74 -17.90
N GLY A 73 7.50 -4.73 -17.06
CA GLY A 73 8.62 -5.65 -17.17
C GLY A 73 8.31 -7.04 -16.66
N LYS A 74 9.12 -7.99 -17.10
CA LYS A 74 9.11 -9.39 -16.63
C LYS A 74 10.54 -9.92 -16.56
N VAL A 75 10.74 -10.92 -15.71
CA VAL A 75 12.01 -11.66 -15.66
C VAL A 75 12.09 -12.59 -16.86
N LYS A 76 13.13 -12.44 -17.70
CA LYS A 76 13.41 -13.35 -18.81
C LYS A 76 14.16 -14.59 -18.32
N TRP A 77 15.20 -14.39 -17.51
CA TRP A 77 15.91 -15.46 -16.81
C TRP A 77 16.71 -14.90 -15.62
N CYS A 78 17.14 -15.77 -14.71
CA CYS A 78 18.09 -15.43 -13.64
C CYS A 78 19.26 -16.43 -13.63
N LYS A 79 20.48 -15.94 -13.41
CA LYS A 79 21.70 -16.75 -13.26
C LYS A 79 22.50 -16.22 -12.08
N GLY A 80 22.66 -17.04 -11.04
CA GLY A 80 23.25 -16.61 -9.77
C GLY A 80 22.43 -15.45 -9.17
N ASN A 81 23.10 -14.35 -8.86
CA ASN A 81 22.50 -13.15 -8.24
C ASN A 81 22.02 -12.10 -9.25
N SER A 82 22.04 -12.43 -10.54
CA SER A 82 21.66 -11.53 -11.63
C SER A 82 20.41 -12.04 -12.34
N CYS A 83 19.52 -11.12 -12.71
CA CYS A 83 18.36 -11.43 -13.54
C CYS A 83 18.33 -10.50 -14.76
N LEU A 84 17.97 -11.04 -15.92
CA LEU A 84 17.69 -10.25 -17.11
C LEU A 84 16.21 -9.89 -17.14
N PHE A 85 15.91 -8.60 -17.14
CA PHE A 85 14.57 -8.06 -17.25
C PHE A 85 14.29 -7.67 -18.70
N GLN A 86 13.21 -8.20 -19.24
CA GLN A 86 12.64 -7.73 -20.50
C GLN A 86 11.62 -6.63 -20.18
N LEU A 87 11.77 -5.47 -20.80
CA LEU A 87 10.85 -4.34 -20.65
C LEU A 87 9.94 -4.25 -21.87
N ASP A 88 8.66 -3.99 -21.64
CA ASP A 88 7.72 -3.70 -22.71
C ASP A 88 7.82 -2.21 -23.11
N GLU A 89 7.39 -1.88 -24.32
CA GLU A 89 7.27 -0.48 -24.77
C GLU A 89 6.08 0.25 -24.11
N GLU A 90 5.18 -0.50 -23.46
CA GLU A 90 3.99 0.01 -22.81
C GLU A 90 4.36 0.86 -21.57
N VAL A 91 3.95 2.13 -21.61
CA VAL A 91 4.13 3.12 -20.55
C VAL A 91 2.80 3.41 -19.88
N ILE A 92 2.75 3.31 -18.54
CA ILE A 92 1.59 3.65 -17.73
C ILE A 92 1.90 4.93 -16.94
N GLU A 93 0.97 5.89 -16.96
CA GLU A 93 1.05 7.09 -16.13
C GLU A 93 0.15 6.97 -14.90
N GLU A 94 0.76 7.06 -13.72
CA GLU A 94 0.05 7.00 -12.44
C GLU A 94 0.14 8.30 -11.66
N LYS A 95 -1.00 8.80 -11.17
CA LYS A 95 -1.08 10.10 -10.47
C LYS A 95 -0.83 10.01 -8.97
N ARG A 96 -1.00 8.83 -8.36
CA ARG A 96 -1.01 8.64 -6.89
C ARG A 96 -0.22 7.43 -6.41
N PHE A 97 0.78 7.02 -7.18
CA PHE A 97 1.49 5.75 -7.00
C PHE A 97 2.01 5.49 -5.58
N TYR A 98 2.55 6.52 -4.89
CA TYR A 98 3.07 6.41 -3.52
C TYR A 98 2.14 6.94 -2.44
N GLU A 99 0.95 7.43 -2.79
CA GLU A 99 0.16 8.19 -1.83
C GLU A 99 -0.67 7.31 -0.91
N ARG A 100 -1.03 6.09 -1.32
CA ARG A 100 -1.95 5.23 -0.55
C ARG A 100 -1.38 3.85 -0.33
N PHE A 101 -1.33 3.45 0.94
CA PHE A 101 -1.02 2.10 1.34
C PHE A 101 -2.32 1.39 1.70
N VAL A 102 -2.46 0.15 1.21
CA VAL A 102 -3.61 -0.70 1.47
C VAL A 102 -3.18 -1.79 2.43
N PHE A 103 -3.94 -1.94 3.51
CA PHE A 103 -3.67 -2.90 4.57
C PHE A 103 -4.90 -3.74 4.83
N CYS A 104 -4.69 -4.91 5.43
CA CYS A 104 -5.81 -5.60 6.05
C CYS A 104 -6.21 -4.82 7.31
N PRO A 105 -7.50 -4.50 7.52
CA PRO A 105 -7.93 -3.71 8.67
C PRO A 105 -7.41 -4.23 10.02
N GLU A 106 -7.31 -5.56 10.14
CA GLU A 106 -6.82 -6.25 11.33
C GLU A 106 -5.36 -5.92 11.67
N GLU A 107 -4.55 -5.50 10.70
CA GLU A 107 -3.13 -5.16 10.89
C GLU A 107 -2.90 -3.74 11.39
N LEU A 108 -3.80 -2.83 11.03
CA LEU A 108 -3.75 -1.46 11.51
C LEU A 108 -4.28 -1.36 12.95
N GLY A 109 -4.84 -2.46 13.47
CA GLY A 109 -5.50 -2.54 14.76
C GLY A 109 -6.89 -1.91 14.75
N GLU A 110 -7.62 -2.12 15.84
CA GLU A 110 -8.97 -1.59 15.99
C GLU A 110 -8.89 -0.11 16.39
N PHE A 111 -9.53 0.75 15.60
CA PHE A 111 -9.74 2.15 15.95
C PHE A 111 -11.16 2.31 16.48
N GLU A 112 -11.34 3.19 17.45
CA GLU A 112 -12.66 3.58 17.95
C GLU A 112 -13.01 4.98 17.44
N LEU A 113 -14.21 5.13 16.90
CA LEU A 113 -14.81 6.42 16.58
C LEU A 113 -15.49 6.98 17.82
N HIS A 114 -15.08 8.18 18.24
CA HIS A 114 -15.73 8.93 19.32
C HIS A 114 -16.84 9.81 18.75
N LEU A 115 -18.08 9.51 19.13
CA LEU A 115 -19.24 10.31 18.78
C LEU A 115 -19.45 11.47 19.77
N LYS A 116 -20.17 12.51 19.34
CA LYS A 116 -20.50 13.68 20.17
C LYS A 116 -21.30 13.35 21.43
N ASN A 117 -22.06 12.25 21.41
CA ASN A 117 -22.83 11.76 22.55
C ASN A 117 -21.97 10.96 23.56
N GLY A 118 -20.65 10.86 23.33
CA GLY A 118 -19.73 10.11 24.18
C GLY A 118 -19.64 8.61 23.86
N GLU A 119 -20.46 8.08 22.96
CA GLU A 119 -20.37 6.69 22.51
C GLU A 119 -19.07 6.45 21.72
N ARG A 120 -18.52 5.25 21.89
CA ARG A 120 -17.37 4.76 21.15
C ARG A 120 -17.77 3.57 20.30
N ILE A 121 -17.40 3.61 19.02
CA ILE A 121 -17.79 2.58 18.07
C ILE A 121 -16.53 2.04 17.38
N PRO A 122 -16.32 0.72 17.33
CA PRO A 122 -15.21 0.15 16.59
C PRO A 122 -15.37 0.43 15.09
N VAL A 123 -14.28 0.86 14.46
CA VAL A 123 -14.20 1.11 13.02
C VAL A 123 -13.01 0.37 12.42
N LYS A 124 -13.17 -0.06 11.17
CA LYS A 124 -12.11 -0.75 10.42
C LYS A 124 -11.44 0.22 9.46
N VAL A 125 -10.13 0.34 9.50
CA VAL A 125 -9.38 1.14 8.53
C VAL A 125 -9.16 0.31 7.26
N LEU A 126 -9.70 0.78 6.14
CA LEU A 126 -9.64 0.09 4.85
C LEU A 126 -8.45 0.53 3.98
N ASP A 127 -8.10 1.81 4.05
CA ASP A 127 -6.90 2.38 3.42
C ASP A 127 -6.42 3.58 4.24
N ILE A 128 -5.12 3.86 4.19
CA ILE A 128 -4.55 5.03 4.86
C ILE A 128 -3.39 5.60 4.04
N SER A 129 -3.26 6.92 4.14
CA SER A 129 -2.24 7.73 3.50
C SER A 129 -1.80 8.83 4.46
N MET A 130 -0.83 9.63 4.03
CA MET A 130 -0.41 10.81 4.78
C MET A 130 -1.47 11.89 4.93
N SER A 131 -2.47 11.92 4.05
CA SER A 131 -3.47 12.99 4.02
C SER A 131 -4.90 12.51 4.18
N GLY A 132 -5.14 11.20 4.14
CA GLY A 132 -6.49 10.64 4.13
C GLY A 132 -6.54 9.21 4.64
N ILE A 133 -7.73 8.83 5.08
CA ILE A 133 -8.04 7.52 5.63
C ILE A 133 -9.43 7.11 5.15
N LYS A 134 -9.60 5.83 4.81
CA LYS A 134 -10.89 5.24 4.49
C LYS A 134 -11.29 4.29 5.60
N LEU A 135 -12.48 4.49 6.14
CA LEU A 135 -13.03 3.70 7.25
C LEU A 135 -14.23 2.89 6.77
N LEU A 136 -14.44 1.74 7.39
CA LEU A 136 -15.71 1.04 7.41
C LEU A 136 -16.32 1.17 8.80
N VAL A 137 -17.52 1.73 8.85
CA VAL A 137 -18.30 1.95 10.06
C VAL A 137 -19.54 1.06 9.96
N GLU A 138 -19.48 -0.13 10.55
CA GLU A 138 -20.52 -1.16 10.40
C GLU A 138 -21.82 -0.81 11.16
N ARG A 139 -21.70 -0.11 12.29
CA ARG A 139 -22.84 0.36 13.10
C ARG A 139 -22.86 1.88 13.15
N TYR A 140 -24.05 2.47 13.11
CA TYR A 140 -24.25 3.93 13.15
C TYR A 140 -23.65 4.69 11.98
N GLY A 141 -23.43 4.00 10.84
CA GLY A 141 -23.02 4.65 9.61
C GLY A 141 -23.89 5.88 9.34
N GLU A 142 -25.22 5.75 9.45
CA GLU A 142 -26.17 6.85 9.19
C GLU A 142 -25.92 8.15 9.96
N LYS A 143 -25.27 8.09 11.14
CA LYS A 143 -24.98 9.27 11.96
C LYS A 143 -23.79 10.08 11.45
N VAL A 144 -22.93 9.49 10.62
CA VAL A 144 -21.76 10.18 10.04
C VAL A 144 -22.16 10.95 8.79
N SER A 145 -21.80 12.23 8.73
CA SER A 145 -22.12 13.13 7.62
C SER A 145 -20.87 13.75 6.98
N ALA A 146 -20.96 14.08 5.69
CA ALA A 146 -19.89 14.80 5.01
C ALA A 146 -19.64 16.18 5.64
N GLY A 147 -18.37 16.58 5.73
CA GLY A 147 -17.94 17.82 6.37
C GLY A 147 -17.74 17.73 7.88
N GLU A 148 -18.24 16.68 8.53
CA GLU A 148 -18.08 16.45 9.97
C GLU A 148 -16.61 16.16 10.34
N THR A 149 -16.20 16.62 11.53
CA THR A 149 -14.91 16.25 12.12
C THR A 149 -15.12 15.11 13.11
N LEU A 150 -14.38 14.03 12.91
CA LEU A 150 -14.42 12.82 13.73
C LEU A 150 -13.09 12.67 14.46
N LEU A 151 -13.15 12.10 15.67
CA LEU A 151 -11.98 11.69 16.44
C LEU A 151 -11.91 10.16 16.44
N LEU A 152 -10.81 9.62 15.92
CA LEU A 152 -10.49 8.21 16.02
C LEU A 152 -9.43 8.00 17.10
N THR A 153 -9.57 6.94 17.87
CA THR A 153 -8.61 6.58 18.92
C THR A 153 -8.16 5.14 18.78
N GLN A 154 -6.92 4.87 19.17
CA GLN A 154 -6.38 3.53 19.30
C GLN A 154 -5.37 3.57 20.43
N GLU A 155 -5.73 2.99 21.58
CA GLU A 155 -4.93 3.10 22.81
C GLU A 155 -4.63 4.58 23.15
N THR A 156 -3.36 4.98 23.10
CA THR A 156 -2.89 6.36 23.35
C THR A 156 -2.79 7.21 22.08
N ARG A 157 -3.13 6.64 20.91
CA ARG A 157 -3.08 7.32 19.61
C ARG A 157 -4.42 7.99 19.31
N PHE A 158 -4.35 9.22 18.81
CA PHE A 158 -5.50 10.02 18.40
C PHE A 158 -5.30 10.50 16.96
N LEU A 159 -6.35 10.37 16.15
CA LEU A 159 -6.42 10.81 14.76
C LEU A 159 -7.68 11.65 14.56
N THR A 160 -7.52 12.95 14.33
CA THR A 160 -8.64 13.83 14.00
C THR A 160 -8.79 13.88 12.49
N VAL A 161 -9.99 13.59 11.99
CA VAL A 161 -10.25 13.46 10.55
C VAL A 161 -11.51 14.23 10.16
N LYS A 162 -11.51 14.83 8.97
CA LYS A 162 -12.68 15.50 8.38
C LYS A 162 -13.29 14.61 7.32
N VAL A 163 -14.57 14.30 7.45
CA VAL A 163 -15.30 13.48 6.48
C VAL A 163 -15.41 14.23 5.16
N VAL A 164 -14.97 13.61 4.08
CA VAL A 164 -15.05 14.15 2.72
C VAL A 164 -16.20 13.50 1.95
N ARG A 165 -16.38 12.19 2.13
CA ARG A 165 -17.44 11.42 1.47
C ARG A 165 -17.95 10.29 2.35
N VAL A 166 -19.20 9.92 2.12
CA VAL A 166 -19.86 8.80 2.80
C VAL A 166 -20.60 7.97 1.75
N GLU A 167 -20.26 6.69 1.67
CA GLU A 167 -20.88 5.71 0.78
C GLU A 167 -21.68 4.74 1.68
N ARG A 168 -23.01 4.73 1.54
CA ARG A 168 -23.90 3.88 2.35
C ARG A 168 -23.90 2.47 1.79
N GLU A 169 -23.74 1.47 2.65
CA GLU A 169 -23.80 0.05 2.29
C GLU A 169 -24.82 -0.70 3.17
N LYS A 170 -25.26 -1.89 2.75
CA LYS A 170 -26.26 -2.68 3.49
C LYS A 170 -25.87 -2.99 4.95
N ARG A 171 -24.57 -2.99 5.26
CA ARG A 171 -24.02 -3.33 6.59
C ARG A 171 -23.30 -2.16 7.25
N GLY A 172 -23.54 -0.91 6.83
CA GLY A 172 -22.92 0.26 7.45
C GLY A 172 -22.61 1.38 6.45
N ALA A 173 -21.48 2.05 6.66
CA ALA A 173 -21.00 3.09 5.77
C ALA A 173 -19.49 3.02 5.55
N VAL A 174 -19.09 3.22 4.30
CA VAL A 174 -17.70 3.47 3.92
C VAL A 174 -17.45 4.96 3.93
N VAL A 175 -16.56 5.41 4.78
CA VAL A 175 -16.32 6.84 5.05
C VAL A 175 -14.93 7.20 4.57
N GLY A 176 -14.83 8.13 3.63
CA GLY A 176 -13.56 8.70 3.20
C GLY A 176 -13.28 10.00 3.93
N CYS A 177 -12.17 10.08 4.66
CA CYS A 177 -11.81 11.24 5.46
C CYS A 177 -10.45 11.83 5.04
N LYS A 178 -10.30 13.14 5.24
CA LYS A 178 -9.02 13.84 5.23
C LYS A 178 -8.46 13.86 6.66
N ILE A 179 -7.20 13.49 6.83
CA ILE A 179 -6.53 13.58 8.13
C ILE A 179 -6.22 15.06 8.42
N VAL A 180 -6.63 15.53 9.59
CA VAL A 180 -6.47 16.92 10.03
C VAL A 180 -5.31 17.03 11.01
N ASN A 181 -5.26 16.14 12.00
CA ASN A 181 -4.21 16.13 13.01
C ASN A 181 -4.02 14.73 13.60
N THR A 182 -2.83 14.47 14.12
CA THR A 182 -2.42 13.20 14.74
C THR A 182 -1.50 13.47 15.92
N ASN A 183 -1.61 12.74 17.03
CA ASN A 183 -0.64 12.85 18.15
C ASN A 183 0.57 11.91 18.03
N PHE A 184 0.67 11.16 16.94
CA PHE A 184 1.71 10.15 16.71
C PHE A 184 2.34 10.33 15.33
N ASN A 185 3.52 9.74 15.11
CA ASN A 185 4.18 9.76 13.82
C ASN A 185 3.44 8.86 12.81
N LEU A 186 2.53 9.46 12.04
CA LEU A 186 1.72 8.77 11.03
C LEU A 186 2.57 8.10 9.94
N ILE A 187 3.65 8.74 9.48
CA ILE A 187 4.56 8.16 8.48
C ILE A 187 5.16 6.87 9.03
N GLY A 188 5.72 6.94 10.24
CA GLY A 188 6.33 5.78 10.90
C GLY A 188 5.34 4.65 11.12
N PHE A 189 4.11 4.97 11.55
CA PHE A 189 3.04 3.99 11.71
C PHE A 189 2.72 3.25 10.40
N ILE A 190 2.53 3.99 9.29
CA ILE A 190 2.22 3.40 7.98
C ILE A 190 3.39 2.58 7.45
N ILE A 191 4.62 3.11 7.50
CA ILE A 191 5.81 2.46 6.95
C ILE A 191 6.13 1.17 7.72
N ASN A 192 6.04 1.18 9.05
CA ASN A 192 6.35 -0.01 9.84
C ASN A 192 5.38 -1.15 9.53
N ARG A 193 4.08 -0.87 9.46
CA ARG A 193 3.07 -1.87 9.07
C ARG A 193 3.26 -2.36 7.64
N TYR A 194 3.68 -1.48 6.74
CA TYR A 194 4.00 -1.85 5.36
C TYR A 194 5.19 -2.81 5.30
N ILE A 195 6.28 -2.50 6.02
CA ILE A 195 7.48 -3.35 6.08
C ILE A 195 7.12 -4.73 6.67
N GLU A 196 6.39 -4.77 7.78
CA GLU A 196 5.92 -6.01 8.41
C GLU A 196 5.11 -6.87 7.42
N ARG A 197 4.16 -6.26 6.70
CA ARG A 197 3.34 -6.98 5.72
C ARG A 197 4.17 -7.49 4.54
N VAL A 198 5.08 -6.69 4.01
CA VAL A 198 5.95 -7.11 2.90
C VAL A 198 6.86 -8.27 3.33
N ALA A 199 7.42 -8.22 4.55
CA ALA A 199 8.23 -9.31 5.08
C ALA A 199 7.44 -10.62 5.14
N GLN A 200 6.21 -10.59 5.66
CA GLN A 200 5.33 -11.77 5.70
C GLN A 200 5.06 -12.34 4.30
N ILE A 201 4.80 -11.47 3.31
CA ILE A 201 4.56 -11.91 1.92
C ILE A 201 5.81 -12.60 1.38
N LEU A 202 7.00 -12.00 1.56
CA LEU A 202 8.26 -12.56 1.08
C LEU A 202 8.60 -13.90 1.75
N GLU A 203 8.42 -14.00 3.07
CA GLU A 203 8.62 -15.25 3.81
C GLU A 203 7.70 -16.38 3.33
N SER A 204 6.42 -16.07 3.08
CA SER A 204 5.47 -17.05 2.57
C SER A 204 5.88 -17.61 1.20
N PHE A 205 6.54 -16.79 0.38
CA PHE A 205 7.03 -17.18 -0.94
C PHE A 205 8.26 -18.08 -0.85
N SER A 206 9.21 -17.74 0.03
CA SER A 206 10.43 -18.54 0.25
C SER A 206 10.14 -19.93 0.80
N ARG A 207 9.02 -20.13 1.52
CA ARG A 207 8.60 -21.45 2.02
C ARG A 207 7.82 -22.29 1.01
N SER A 208 7.38 -21.67 -0.09
CA SER A 208 6.54 -22.31 -1.13
C SER A 208 7.37 -22.72 -2.36
N THR A 209 8.69 -22.60 -2.30
CA THR A 209 9.68 -22.94 -3.33
C THR A 209 10.69 -23.91 -2.74
#